data_AF-A0A3G8ZHT4-F1
#
_entry.id   AF-A0A3G8ZHT4-F1
#
_cell.length_a   1.000
_cell.length_b   1.000
_cell.length_c   1.000
_cell.angle_alpha   90.00
_cell.angle_beta   90.00
_cell.angle_gamma   90.00
#
_symmetry.space_group_name_H-M   'P 1'
#
loop_
_entity.id
_entity.type
_entity.pdbx_description
1 polymer ?
#
loop_
_entity_poly.entity_id
_entity_poly.type
_entity_poly.pdbx_seq_one_letter_code
_entity_poly.pdbx_strand_id
1 'polypeptide(L)'
;MRYQSELSTDGWGRQIENPLNETKYLVKTSASKPEKFSPKIKVLFEDKEEYYFINIVDGINKTTDEKGFLLLDDFKTKNEDGNAEILKDKLYKSPQEAFQWGFYKISDVVENDFNIYLENKKKEIRAIQKLPRKIIRDFINACNSSDESNILKHLDEQIIFEKRKNWKTIFEVEGISKFKEYLSSSEQELCGKDFKIRSSWNFNLPNVTIGVKYFPSSVDKGSKFNLKYEQMTITLDNNKIVGIIYEI
;
A
#
# COMPACT_ATOMS: atom_id res chain seq x y z
N MET A 1 58.77 17.28 -44.59
CA MET A 1 59.12 18.06 -43.38
C MET A 1 60.42 17.51 -42.82
N ARG A 2 61.40 18.36 -42.50
CA ARG A 2 62.66 17.90 -41.89
C ARG A 2 62.40 17.56 -40.42
N TYR A 3 62.84 16.39 -39.98
CA TYR A 3 62.74 15.96 -38.58
C TYR A 3 63.67 16.86 -37.73
N GLN A 4 63.10 17.64 -36.82
CA GLN A 4 63.85 18.38 -35.80
C GLN A 4 63.89 17.53 -34.53
N SER A 5 65.07 17.46 -33.89
CA SER A 5 65.25 16.75 -32.62
C SER A 5 64.41 17.41 -31.52
N GLU A 6 63.82 16.61 -30.62
CA GLU A 6 63.00 17.08 -29.48
C GLU A 6 63.77 17.99 -28.51
N LEU A 7 65.10 18.04 -28.61
CA LEU A 7 65.97 18.89 -27.80
C LEU A 7 66.38 20.18 -28.52
N SER A 8 65.80 20.46 -29.69
CA SER A 8 66.12 21.66 -30.47
C SER A 8 65.50 22.89 -29.79
N THR A 9 66.30 23.91 -29.57
CA THR A 9 65.88 25.16 -28.93
C THR A 9 65.94 26.33 -29.91
N ASP A 10 65.12 27.35 -29.66
CA ASP A 10 64.98 28.56 -30.48
C ASP A 10 66.12 29.57 -30.30
N GLY A 11 67.37 29.13 -30.11
CA GLY A 11 68.53 30.02 -29.92
C GLY A 11 68.51 30.89 -28.64
N TRP A 12 67.38 30.98 -27.95
CA TRP A 12 67.17 31.61 -26.64
C TRP A 12 66.95 30.57 -25.53
N GLY A 13 67.18 29.30 -25.85
CA GLY A 13 67.11 28.18 -24.91
C GLY A 13 65.70 27.65 -24.65
N ARG A 14 64.67 28.13 -25.36
CA ARG A 14 63.31 27.59 -25.24
C ARG A 14 63.12 26.45 -26.22
N GLN A 15 62.44 25.39 -25.78
CA GLN A 15 62.13 24.24 -26.62
C GLN A 15 61.16 24.64 -27.74
N ILE A 16 61.46 24.25 -28.98
CA ILE A 16 60.56 24.50 -30.12
C ILE A 16 59.32 23.62 -29.94
N GLU A 17 58.11 24.21 -29.96
CA GLU A 17 56.85 23.47 -29.81
C GLU A 17 56.67 22.44 -30.94
N ASN A 18 56.44 21.18 -30.57
CA ASN A 18 56.27 20.09 -31.52
C ASN A 18 54.86 20.14 -32.14
N PRO A 19 54.71 20.33 -33.46
CA PRO A 19 53.41 20.44 -34.13
C PRO A 19 52.58 19.14 -34.11
N LEU A 20 53.10 18.05 -33.53
CA LEU A 20 52.39 16.77 -33.36
C LEU A 20 51.50 16.71 -32.11
N ASN A 21 51.53 17.71 -31.23
CA ASN A 21 50.69 17.77 -30.01
C ASN A 21 49.28 18.37 -30.25
N GLU A 22 48.68 18.13 -31.42
CA GLU A 22 47.25 18.39 -31.62
C GLU A 22 46.43 17.15 -31.26
N THR A 23 45.66 17.22 -30.18
CA THR A 23 44.66 16.19 -29.84
C THR A 23 43.52 16.23 -30.86
N LYS A 24 43.54 15.34 -31.85
CA LYS A 24 42.48 15.22 -32.86
C LYS A 24 41.39 14.26 -32.39
N TYR A 25 40.18 14.78 -32.18
CA TYR A 25 39.01 13.96 -31.86
C TYR A 25 38.33 13.47 -33.15
N LEU A 26 38.18 12.16 -33.29
CA LEU A 26 37.36 11.55 -34.34
C LEU A 26 35.89 11.57 -33.89
N VAL A 27 35.13 12.56 -34.35
CA VAL A 27 33.67 12.60 -34.13
C VAL A 27 32.99 11.72 -35.18
N LYS A 28 32.48 10.58 -34.76
CA LYS A 28 31.68 9.69 -35.62
C LYS A 28 30.30 10.31 -35.83
N THR A 29 30.06 10.92 -36.99
CA THR A 29 28.72 11.35 -37.40
C THR A 29 27.90 10.12 -37.78
N SER A 30 26.99 9.67 -36.92
CA SER A 30 26.01 8.64 -37.29
C SER A 30 24.86 9.27 -38.06
N ALA A 31 24.37 8.59 -39.10
CA ALA A 31 23.15 8.97 -39.83
C ALA A 31 21.85 8.65 -39.07
N SER A 32 21.95 8.20 -37.82
CA SER A 32 20.81 7.85 -36.97
C SER A 32 20.12 9.12 -36.47
N LYS A 33 18.78 9.13 -36.48
CA LYS A 33 17.99 10.18 -35.80
C LYS A 33 18.51 10.37 -34.36
N PRO A 34 18.54 11.61 -33.83
CA PRO A 34 18.89 11.83 -32.44
C PRO A 34 17.96 10.99 -31.57
N GLU A 35 18.55 10.21 -30.66
CA GLU A 35 17.80 9.38 -29.72
C GLU A 35 16.99 10.31 -28.81
N LYS A 36 15.66 10.18 -28.82
CA LYS A 36 14.80 11.02 -27.98
C LYS A 36 15.08 10.70 -26.52
N PHE A 37 15.44 11.72 -25.74
CA PHE A 37 15.68 11.58 -24.31
C PHE A 37 14.34 11.50 -23.57
N SER A 38 13.90 10.28 -23.28
CA SER A 38 12.67 9.99 -22.51
C SER A 38 13.03 9.21 -21.23
N PRO A 39 13.48 9.90 -20.17
CA PRO A 39 13.90 9.25 -18.95
C PRO A 39 12.71 8.55 -18.26
N LYS A 40 12.96 7.31 -17.87
CA LYS A 40 12.04 6.43 -17.16
C LYS A 40 12.27 6.58 -15.65
N ILE A 41 11.21 6.87 -14.91
CA ILE A 41 11.20 6.97 -13.46
C ILE A 41 10.45 5.76 -12.92
N LYS A 42 11.09 5.03 -12.01
CA LYS A 42 10.49 3.90 -11.30
C LYS A 42 10.11 4.36 -9.90
N VAL A 43 8.84 4.18 -9.53
CA VAL A 43 8.32 4.47 -8.21
C VAL A 43 7.81 3.18 -7.58
N LEU A 44 8.08 2.99 -6.30
CA LEU A 44 7.65 1.80 -5.55
C LEU A 44 6.45 2.17 -4.67
N PHE A 45 5.30 1.57 -4.96
CA PHE A 45 4.12 1.58 -4.10
C PHE A 45 4.15 0.30 -3.26
N GLU A 46 4.92 0.35 -2.17
CA GLU A 46 5.25 -0.83 -1.35
C GLU A 46 5.90 -1.96 -2.19
N ASP A 47 5.16 -3.02 -2.50
CA ASP A 47 5.57 -4.17 -3.31
C ASP A 47 5.28 -4.01 -4.80
N LYS A 48 4.54 -2.97 -5.20
CA LYS A 48 4.18 -2.71 -6.60
C LYS A 48 5.13 -1.70 -7.25
N GLU A 49 5.63 -2.04 -8.43
CA GLU A 49 6.44 -1.14 -9.25
C GLU A 49 5.56 -0.38 -10.23
N GLU A 50 5.62 0.95 -10.17
CA GLU A 50 4.98 1.84 -11.14
C GLU A 50 6.04 2.59 -11.94
N TYR A 51 5.72 2.87 -13.20
CA TYR A 51 6.63 3.46 -14.15
C TYR A 51 6.05 4.73 -14.74
N TYR A 52 6.87 5.78 -14.71
CA TYR A 52 6.54 7.08 -15.25
C TYR A 52 7.62 7.54 -16.22
N PHE A 53 7.28 8.49 -17.07
CA PHE A 53 8.14 8.98 -18.14
C PHE A 53 8.09 10.50 -18.16
N ILE A 54 9.25 11.13 -18.37
CA ILE A 54 9.29 12.56 -18.69
C ILE A 54 9.52 12.67 -20.19
N ASN A 55 8.46 13.03 -20.91
CA ASN A 55 8.50 13.14 -22.36
C ASN A 55 8.88 14.58 -22.74
N ILE A 56 10.08 14.76 -23.29
CA ILE A 56 10.63 16.05 -23.73
C ILE A 56 10.60 16.11 -25.26
N VAL A 57 10.08 17.20 -25.81
CA VAL A 57 10.02 17.46 -27.25
C VAL A 57 10.66 18.80 -27.59
N ASP A 58 11.17 18.93 -28.82
CA ASP A 58 11.71 20.21 -29.30
C ASP A 58 10.57 21.22 -29.52
N GLY A 59 10.82 22.47 -29.15
CA GLY A 59 9.87 23.57 -29.28
C GLY A 59 10.50 24.82 -29.88
N ILE A 60 9.67 25.62 -30.57
CA ILE A 60 10.07 26.92 -31.11
C ILE A 60 9.04 27.96 -30.67
N ASN A 61 9.51 29.03 -30.02
CA ASN A 61 8.68 30.18 -29.73
C ASN A 61 8.49 30.99 -31.02
N LYS A 62 7.28 30.96 -31.59
CA LYS A 62 6.98 31.64 -32.86
C LYS A 62 7.15 33.16 -32.81
N THR A 63 7.11 33.77 -31.63
CA THR A 63 7.21 35.23 -31.46
C THR A 63 8.67 35.71 -31.40
N THR A 64 9.56 34.92 -30.80
CA THR A 64 10.98 35.28 -30.60
C THR A 64 11.94 34.47 -31.48
N ASP A 65 11.44 33.47 -32.21
CA ASP A 65 12.20 32.45 -32.96
C ASP A 65 13.23 31.68 -32.09
N GLU A 66 13.04 31.71 -30.77
CA GLU A 66 13.88 30.97 -29.83
C GLU A 66 13.54 29.47 -29.89
N LYS A 67 14.58 28.65 -30.05
CA LYS A 67 14.50 27.19 -29.97
C LYS A 67 14.73 26.74 -28.54
N GLY A 68 13.98 25.75 -28.11
CA GLY A 68 14.12 25.15 -26.79
C GLY A 68 13.38 23.81 -26.70
N PHE A 69 13.02 23.45 -25.48
CA PHE A 69 12.39 22.16 -25.17
C PHE A 69 11.06 22.38 -24.46
N LEU A 70 10.12 21.48 -24.69
CA LEU A 70 8.78 21.47 -24.11
C LEU A 70 8.54 20.12 -23.44
N LEU A 71 7.70 20.10 -22.41
CA LEU A 71 7.28 18.88 -21.73
C LEU A 71 5.89 18.47 -22.20
N LEU A 72 5.66 17.17 -22.34
CA LEU A 72 4.30 16.64 -22.55
C LEU A 72 3.62 16.39 -21.21
N ASP A 73 2.33 16.68 -21.14
CA ASP A 73 1.43 16.43 -20.00
C ASP A 73 0.94 14.97 -19.96
N ASP A 74 1.83 14.04 -20.29
CA ASP A 74 1.58 12.63 -20.10
C ASP A 74 2.84 12.00 -19.53
N PHE A 75 2.75 11.76 -18.23
CA PHE A 75 3.81 11.14 -17.43
C PHE A 75 3.65 9.64 -17.30
N LYS A 76 2.56 9.05 -17.77
CA LYS A 76 2.24 7.63 -17.57
C LYS A 76 2.67 6.77 -18.76
N THR A 77 2.69 7.34 -19.96
CA THR A 77 3.11 6.61 -21.15
C THR A 77 4.40 7.15 -21.74
N LYS A 78 5.14 6.26 -22.40
CA LYS A 78 6.30 6.65 -23.20
C LYS A 78 5.78 7.16 -24.54
N ASN A 79 5.61 8.49 -24.67
CA ASN A 79 5.02 9.11 -25.86
C ASN A 79 6.01 9.20 -27.01
N GLU A 80 6.17 8.09 -27.74
CA GLU A 80 7.10 8.02 -28.87
C GLU A 80 6.63 8.88 -30.06
N ASP A 81 5.30 9.00 -30.24
CA ASP A 81 4.66 9.70 -31.35
C ASP A 81 4.46 11.21 -31.11
N GLY A 82 4.61 11.70 -29.88
CA GLY A 82 4.49 13.12 -29.55
C GLY A 82 3.08 13.71 -29.68
N ASN A 83 2.04 12.86 -29.65
CA ASN A 83 0.63 13.27 -29.78
C ASN A 83 -0.01 13.76 -28.47
N ALA A 84 0.68 13.59 -27.33
CA ALA A 84 0.18 14.06 -26.04
C ALA A 84 0.17 15.60 -25.96
N GLU A 85 -0.71 16.13 -25.12
CA GLU A 85 -0.81 17.57 -24.93
C GLU A 85 0.51 18.13 -24.35
N ILE A 86 0.92 19.29 -24.83
CA ILE A 86 2.13 19.97 -24.33
C ILE A 86 1.76 20.77 -23.07
N LEU A 87 2.59 20.66 -22.04
CA LEU A 87 2.54 21.56 -20.89
C LEU A 87 2.86 22.99 -21.34
N LYS A 88 1.88 23.88 -21.22
CA LYS A 88 1.97 25.28 -21.66
C LYS A 88 2.61 26.19 -20.60
N ASP A 89 3.64 25.69 -19.93
CA ASP A 89 4.28 26.40 -18.82
C ASP A 89 5.40 27.32 -19.31
N LYS A 90 6.40 26.77 -20.00
CA LYS A 90 7.61 27.48 -20.42
C LYS A 90 8.32 26.73 -21.54
N LEU A 91 9.00 27.49 -22.41
CA LEU A 91 10.03 26.93 -23.30
C LEU A 91 11.35 26.83 -22.53
N TYR A 92 11.80 25.60 -22.29
CA TYR A 92 13.03 25.30 -21.54
C TYR A 92 14.28 25.48 -22.40
N LYS A 93 15.37 25.96 -21.81
CA LYS A 93 16.61 26.24 -22.55
C LYS A 93 17.43 24.99 -22.83
N SER A 94 17.32 23.97 -21.98
CA SER A 94 18.03 22.70 -22.12
C SER A 94 17.16 21.50 -21.74
N PRO A 95 17.50 20.29 -22.22
CA PRO A 95 16.80 19.06 -21.82
C PRO A 95 16.90 18.78 -20.32
N GLN A 96 18.01 19.17 -19.68
CA GLN A 96 18.20 19.02 -18.24
C GLN A 96 17.26 19.93 -17.45
N GLU A 97 17.08 21.18 -17.90
CA GLU A 97 16.11 22.11 -17.29
C GLU A 97 14.69 21.54 -17.41
N ALA A 98 14.31 21.06 -18.61
CA ALA A 98 13.02 20.42 -18.84
C ALA A 98 12.83 19.18 -17.96
N PHE A 99 13.85 18.32 -17.84
CA PHE A 99 13.79 17.14 -16.98
C PHE A 99 13.55 17.49 -15.51
N GLN A 100 14.29 18.47 -14.97
CA GLN A 100 14.15 18.86 -13.56
C GLN A 100 12.73 19.36 -13.26
N TRP A 101 12.17 20.17 -14.16
CA TRP A 101 10.79 20.63 -14.03
C TRP A 101 9.77 19.51 -14.21
N GLY A 102 9.97 18.62 -15.19
CA GLY A 102 9.15 17.44 -15.38
C GLY A 102 9.16 16.52 -14.16
N PHE A 103 10.31 16.38 -13.49
CA PHE A 103 10.44 15.63 -12.24
C PHE A 103 9.66 16.28 -11.10
N TYR A 104 9.70 17.61 -10.96
CA TYR A 104 8.85 18.28 -9.99
C TYR A 104 7.36 18.15 -10.31
N LYS A 105 6.96 18.15 -11.58
CA LYS A 105 5.55 17.96 -11.97
C LYS A 105 5.07 16.54 -11.72
N ILE A 106 5.95 15.56 -11.83
CA ILE A 106 5.62 14.16 -11.60
C ILE A 106 5.24 13.88 -10.15
N SER A 107 5.75 14.67 -9.18
CA SER A 107 5.48 14.41 -7.76
C SER A 107 4.00 14.46 -7.45
N ASP A 108 3.29 15.44 -8.01
CA ASP A 108 1.85 15.63 -7.77
C ASP A 108 1.04 14.48 -8.38
N VAL A 109 1.44 14.01 -9.57
CA VAL A 109 0.81 12.88 -10.26
C VAL A 109 1.03 11.58 -9.46
N VAL A 110 2.27 11.35 -9.04
CA VAL A 110 2.66 10.17 -8.24
C VAL A 110 1.96 10.16 -6.89
N GLU A 111 1.86 11.31 -6.21
CA GLU A 111 1.17 11.43 -4.93
C GLU A 111 -0.33 11.13 -5.06
N ASN A 112 -0.97 11.63 -6.12
CA ASN A 112 -2.37 11.32 -6.39
C ASN A 112 -2.59 9.82 -6.69
N ASP A 113 -1.75 9.23 -7.55
CA ASP A 113 -1.82 7.80 -7.87
C ASP A 113 -1.55 6.93 -6.62
N PHE A 114 -0.62 7.34 -5.74
CA PHE A 114 -0.36 6.67 -4.48
C PHE A 114 -1.56 6.74 -3.52
N ASN A 115 -2.25 7.88 -3.45
CA ASN A 115 -3.47 8.03 -2.66
C ASN A 115 -4.58 7.10 -3.18
N ILE A 116 -4.76 7.01 -4.50
CA ILE A 116 -5.70 6.08 -5.14
C ILE A 116 -5.32 4.63 -4.81
N TYR A 117 -4.04 4.28 -4.87
CA TYR A 117 -3.54 2.95 -4.49
C TYR A 117 -3.89 2.62 -3.04
N LEU A 118 -3.63 3.52 -2.09
CA LEU A 118 -3.98 3.34 -0.68
C LEU A 118 -5.49 3.17 -0.45
N GLU A 119 -6.32 3.93 -1.17
CA GLU A 119 -7.77 3.80 -1.10
C GLU A 119 -8.25 2.44 -1.61
N ASN A 120 -7.72 1.98 -2.75
CA ASN A 120 -8.07 0.70 -3.33
C ASN A 120 -7.66 -0.45 -2.41
N LYS A 121 -6.44 -0.40 -1.86
CA LYS A 121 -5.97 -1.34 -0.82
C LYS A 121 -6.91 -1.38 0.39
N LYS A 122 -7.35 -0.22 0.89
CA LYS A 122 -8.33 -0.14 1.98
C LYS A 122 -9.68 -0.76 1.58
N LYS A 123 -10.15 -0.56 0.35
CA LYS A 123 -11.41 -1.14 -0.16
C LYS A 123 -11.33 -2.66 -0.25
N GLU A 124 -10.22 -3.21 -0.75
CA GLU A 124 -9.97 -4.66 -0.82
C GLU A 124 -9.95 -5.30 0.56
N ILE A 125 -9.21 -4.72 1.51
CA ILE A 125 -9.20 -5.18 2.91
C ILE A 125 -10.61 -5.16 3.50
N ARG A 126 -11.39 -4.08 3.28
CA ARG A 126 -12.78 -3.98 3.76
C ARG A 126 -13.68 -5.04 3.12
N ALA A 127 -13.49 -5.36 1.84
CA ALA A 127 -14.25 -6.39 1.15
C ALA A 127 -14.00 -7.77 1.77
N ILE A 128 -12.74 -8.11 2.00
CA ILE A 128 -12.33 -9.37 2.67
C ILE A 128 -12.91 -9.44 4.09
N GLN A 129 -12.82 -8.36 4.87
CA GLN A 129 -13.30 -8.32 6.25
C GLN A 129 -14.83 -8.27 6.38
N LYS A 130 -15.57 -7.92 5.31
CA LYS A 130 -17.03 -7.68 5.37
C LYS A 130 -17.79 -8.91 5.85
N LEU A 131 -17.43 -10.08 5.31
CA LEU A 131 -18.12 -11.34 5.62
C LEU A 131 -17.81 -11.86 7.02
N PRO A 132 -16.53 -11.97 7.46
CA PRO A 132 -16.19 -12.25 8.86
C PRO A 132 -16.90 -11.34 9.86
N ARG A 133 -16.92 -10.03 9.60
CA ARG A 133 -17.63 -9.07 10.47
C ARG A 133 -19.12 -9.33 10.55
N LYS A 134 -19.75 -9.79 9.47
CA LYS A 134 -21.18 -10.13 9.46
C LYS A 134 -21.43 -11.38 10.30
N ILE A 135 -20.71 -12.47 10.02
CA ILE A 135 -20.82 -13.75 10.76
C ILE A 135 -20.67 -13.53 12.26
N ILE A 136 -19.62 -12.79 12.66
CA ILE A 136 -19.33 -12.53 14.07
C ILE A 136 -20.41 -11.66 14.73
N ARG A 137 -20.92 -10.63 14.03
CA ARG A 137 -22.02 -9.82 14.58
C ARG A 137 -23.30 -10.62 14.74
N ASP A 138 -23.64 -11.43 13.74
CA ASP A 138 -24.83 -12.27 13.76
C ASP A 138 -24.74 -13.26 14.92
N PHE A 139 -23.58 -13.89 15.13
CA PHE A 139 -23.29 -14.75 16.28
C PHE A 139 -23.48 -14.03 17.63
N ILE A 140 -22.83 -12.88 17.84
CA ILE A 140 -22.93 -12.13 19.11
C ILE A 140 -24.37 -11.67 19.37
N ASN A 141 -25.08 -11.22 18.33
CA ASN A 141 -26.48 -10.83 18.46
C ASN A 141 -27.35 -12.03 18.86
N ALA A 142 -27.11 -13.21 18.26
CA ALA A 142 -27.82 -14.43 18.61
C ALA A 142 -27.52 -14.88 20.06
N CYS A 143 -26.27 -14.73 20.53
CA CYS A 143 -25.93 -14.95 21.94
C CYS A 143 -26.66 -13.97 22.86
N ASN A 144 -26.76 -12.69 22.49
CA ASN A 144 -27.48 -11.70 23.30
C ASN A 144 -28.98 -11.99 23.38
N SER A 145 -29.60 -12.44 22.29
CA SER A 145 -31.02 -12.81 22.26
C SER A 145 -31.31 -14.23 22.77
N SER A 146 -30.27 -14.99 23.16
CA SER A 146 -30.36 -16.41 23.52
C SER A 146 -31.07 -17.25 22.45
N ASP A 147 -30.86 -16.94 21.18
CA ASP A 147 -31.46 -17.66 20.04
C ASP A 147 -30.53 -18.79 19.59
N GLU A 148 -30.70 -19.97 20.22
CA GLU A 148 -29.89 -21.16 19.94
C GLU A 148 -29.83 -21.50 18.44
N SER A 149 -30.94 -21.35 17.72
CA SER A 149 -31.01 -21.70 16.29
C SER A 149 -30.06 -20.83 15.45
N ASN A 150 -30.00 -19.53 15.75
CA ASN A 150 -29.15 -18.59 15.04
C ASN A 150 -27.69 -18.63 15.54
N ILE A 151 -27.44 -19.00 16.81
CA ILE A 151 -26.09 -19.24 17.32
C ILE A 151 -25.42 -20.38 16.54
N LEU A 152 -26.15 -21.48 16.32
CA LEU A 152 -25.62 -22.68 15.67
C LEU A 152 -25.49 -22.54 14.14
N LYS A 153 -26.18 -21.58 13.53
CA LYS A 153 -26.29 -21.41 12.06
C LYS A 153 -24.97 -21.34 11.32
N HIS A 154 -23.97 -20.68 11.90
CA HIS A 154 -22.66 -20.46 11.27
C HIS A 154 -21.54 -21.27 11.93
N LEU A 155 -21.85 -22.19 12.84
CA LEU A 155 -20.84 -23.03 13.47
C LEU A 155 -20.51 -24.24 12.59
N ASP A 156 -19.26 -24.68 12.67
CA ASP A 156 -18.86 -25.98 12.16
C ASP A 156 -19.29 -27.11 13.10
N GLU A 157 -19.43 -28.32 12.55
CA GLU A 157 -19.81 -29.51 13.33
C GLU A 157 -18.76 -29.87 14.38
N GLN A 158 -17.48 -29.61 14.08
CA GLN A 158 -16.33 -29.89 14.96
C GLN A 158 -15.83 -28.62 15.68
N ILE A 159 -16.73 -27.68 15.97
CA ILE A 159 -16.43 -26.45 16.69
C ILE A 159 -15.70 -26.73 18.02
N ILE A 160 -14.62 -25.99 18.27
CA ILE A 160 -13.94 -25.96 19.57
C ILE A 160 -14.31 -24.66 20.28
N PHE A 161 -14.94 -24.75 21.45
CA PHE A 161 -15.19 -23.61 22.33
C PHE A 161 -14.32 -23.72 23.58
N GLU A 162 -13.54 -22.68 23.83
CA GLU A 162 -12.73 -22.55 25.03
C GLU A 162 -13.12 -21.30 25.80
N LYS A 163 -13.28 -21.45 27.12
CA LYS A 163 -13.30 -20.34 28.05
C LYS A 163 -11.97 -20.28 28.76
N ARG A 164 -11.34 -19.10 28.74
CA ARG A 164 -10.03 -18.86 29.34
C ARG A 164 -10.11 -17.75 30.37
N LYS A 165 -9.29 -17.88 31.40
CA LYS A 165 -9.03 -16.83 32.39
C LYS A 165 -7.54 -16.76 32.65
N ASN A 166 -6.96 -15.57 32.48
CA ASN A 166 -5.52 -15.38 32.55
C ASN A 166 -4.77 -16.38 31.65
N TRP A 167 -5.18 -16.52 30.39
CA TRP A 167 -4.55 -17.40 29.40
C TRP A 167 -4.57 -18.89 29.75
N LYS A 168 -5.32 -19.30 30.77
CA LYS A 168 -5.53 -20.70 31.15
C LYS A 168 -6.94 -21.13 30.81
N THR A 169 -7.07 -22.25 30.12
CA THR A 169 -8.36 -22.88 29.81
C THR A 169 -8.99 -23.38 31.10
N ILE A 170 -10.18 -22.85 31.41
CA ILE A 170 -10.98 -23.24 32.57
C ILE A 170 -12.16 -24.13 32.17
N PHE A 171 -12.55 -24.07 30.90
CA PHE A 171 -13.61 -24.89 30.33
C PHE A 171 -13.38 -25.03 28.84
N GLU A 172 -13.67 -26.21 28.32
CA GLU A 172 -13.51 -26.55 26.91
C GLU A 172 -14.61 -27.54 26.50
N VAL A 173 -15.21 -27.30 25.34
CA VAL A 173 -16.10 -28.26 24.68
C VAL A 173 -15.75 -28.36 23.22
N GLU A 174 -15.83 -29.58 22.72
CA GLU A 174 -15.55 -29.93 21.34
C GLU A 174 -16.78 -30.57 20.71
N GLY A 175 -17.13 -30.10 19.52
CA GLY A 175 -18.25 -30.57 18.73
C GLY A 175 -19.56 -29.85 19.04
N ILE A 176 -20.37 -29.68 18.00
CA ILE A 176 -21.62 -28.90 18.06
C ILE A 176 -22.64 -29.46 19.06
N SER A 177 -22.69 -30.78 19.26
CA SER A 177 -23.60 -31.43 20.21
C SER A 177 -23.29 -31.02 21.65
N LYS A 178 -22.02 -31.10 22.07
CA LYS A 178 -21.59 -30.69 23.41
C LYS A 178 -21.72 -29.19 23.60
N PHE A 179 -21.45 -28.41 22.55
CA PHE A 179 -21.65 -26.96 22.60
C PHE A 179 -23.13 -26.60 22.81
N LYS A 180 -24.06 -27.33 22.17
CA LYS A 180 -25.50 -27.15 22.39
C LYS A 180 -25.90 -27.49 23.83
N GLU A 181 -25.39 -28.59 24.38
CA GLU A 181 -25.60 -28.94 25.80
C GLU A 181 -25.09 -27.83 26.73
N TYR A 182 -23.93 -27.25 26.42
CA TYR A 182 -23.39 -26.09 27.15
C TYR A 182 -24.34 -24.89 27.08
N LEU A 183 -24.86 -24.52 25.91
CA LEU A 183 -25.79 -23.39 25.76
C LEU A 183 -27.06 -23.54 26.60
N SER A 184 -27.56 -24.77 26.76
CA SER A 184 -28.74 -25.06 27.58
C SER A 184 -28.42 -25.24 29.08
N SER A 185 -27.14 -25.22 29.47
CA SER A 185 -26.71 -25.41 30.87
C SER A 185 -26.89 -24.13 31.70
N SER A 186 -27.09 -24.28 33.01
CA SER A 186 -27.10 -23.14 33.95
C SER A 186 -25.71 -22.51 34.15
N GLU A 187 -24.65 -23.19 33.73
CA GLU A 187 -23.26 -22.74 33.85
C GLU A 187 -22.81 -21.94 32.61
N GLN A 188 -23.69 -21.77 31.64
CA GLN A 188 -23.40 -20.99 30.45
C GLN A 188 -23.19 -19.51 30.82
N GLU A 189 -22.14 -18.92 30.26
CA GLU A 189 -21.77 -17.52 30.49
C GLU A 189 -21.62 -16.75 29.17
N LEU A 190 -22.11 -17.31 28.07
CA LEU A 190 -21.95 -16.74 26.74
C LEU A 190 -23.19 -15.97 26.30
N CYS A 191 -24.38 -16.41 26.68
CA CYS A 191 -25.66 -15.83 26.27
C CYS A 191 -26.25 -14.91 27.35
N GLY A 192 -27.03 -13.92 26.92
CA GLY A 192 -27.78 -13.03 27.81
C GLY A 192 -26.95 -11.96 28.54
N LYS A 193 -25.71 -11.70 28.11
CA LYS A 193 -24.83 -10.65 28.68
C LYS A 193 -25.03 -9.26 28.06
N ASP A 194 -25.80 -9.12 26.99
CA ASP A 194 -25.92 -7.87 26.22
C ASP A 194 -24.57 -7.29 25.76
N PHE A 195 -23.74 -8.15 25.15
CA PHE A 195 -22.44 -7.76 24.62
C PHE A 195 -22.55 -6.65 23.58
N LYS A 196 -21.73 -5.62 23.76
CA LYS A 196 -21.46 -4.59 22.76
C LYS A 196 -20.05 -4.77 22.21
N ILE A 197 -19.95 -5.08 20.91
CA ILE A 197 -18.66 -5.20 20.23
C ILE A 197 -17.98 -3.82 20.16
N ARG A 198 -16.70 -3.77 20.50
CA ARG A 198 -15.89 -2.54 20.42
C ARG A 198 -15.45 -2.26 18.98
N SER A 199 -15.02 -1.02 18.73
CA SER A 199 -14.51 -0.60 17.41
C SER A 199 -13.19 -1.28 17.03
N SER A 200 -12.40 -1.70 18.01
CA SER A 200 -11.14 -2.42 17.82
C SER A 200 -11.40 -3.88 17.42
N TRP A 201 -11.09 -4.19 16.17
CA TRP A 201 -11.07 -5.55 15.62
C TRP A 201 -9.65 -5.83 15.14
N ASN A 202 -9.12 -7.01 15.45
CA ASN A 202 -7.86 -7.47 14.89
C ASN A 202 -8.15 -8.62 13.92
N PHE A 203 -7.78 -8.44 12.65
CA PHE A 203 -7.94 -9.44 11.60
C PHE A 203 -6.59 -10.04 11.28
N ASN A 204 -6.36 -11.26 11.75
CA ASN A 204 -5.23 -12.10 11.36
C ASN A 204 -5.79 -13.43 10.86
N LEU A 205 -6.43 -13.38 9.68
CA LEU A 205 -7.18 -14.50 9.13
C LEU A 205 -6.33 -15.79 9.13
N PRO A 206 -6.91 -16.94 9.53
CA PRO A 206 -8.34 -17.18 9.78
C PRO A 206 -8.88 -16.65 11.13
N ASN A 207 -8.02 -16.10 11.99
CA ASN A 207 -8.38 -15.64 13.33
C ASN A 207 -8.85 -14.18 13.34
N VAL A 208 -9.96 -13.93 14.00
CA VAL A 208 -10.49 -12.58 14.23
C VAL A 208 -10.68 -12.36 15.71
N THR A 209 -9.98 -11.38 16.26
CA THR A 209 -10.09 -11.01 17.67
C THR A 209 -10.92 -9.75 17.82
N ILE A 210 -11.92 -9.81 18.69
CA ILE A 210 -12.80 -8.70 19.03
C ILE A 210 -12.77 -8.44 20.53
N GLY A 211 -12.83 -7.16 20.90
CA GLY A 211 -13.16 -6.76 22.26
C GLY A 211 -14.67 -6.65 22.41
N VAL A 212 -15.23 -7.20 23.48
CA VAL A 212 -16.63 -7.03 23.86
C VAL A 212 -16.72 -6.33 25.20
N LYS A 213 -17.79 -5.55 25.41
CA LYS A 213 -18.09 -4.91 26.69
C LYS A 213 -19.52 -5.15 27.09
N TYR A 214 -19.78 -5.27 28.38
CA TYR A 214 -21.13 -5.49 28.89
C TYR A 214 -21.29 -5.01 30.34
N PHE A 215 -22.54 -4.86 30.76
CA PHE A 215 -22.87 -4.52 32.14
C PHE A 215 -23.39 -5.78 32.85
N PRO A 216 -22.69 -6.30 33.88
CA PRO A 216 -23.14 -7.47 34.61
C PRO A 216 -24.41 -7.16 35.41
N SER A 217 -25.35 -8.10 35.41
CA SER A 217 -26.69 -7.95 36.01
C SER A 217 -26.70 -7.84 37.53
N SER A 218 -25.59 -8.18 38.21
CA SER A 218 -25.55 -8.43 39.66
C SER A 218 -24.83 -7.37 40.49
N VAL A 219 -24.81 -6.09 40.07
CA VAL A 219 -24.14 -5.04 40.86
C VAL A 219 -25.07 -3.85 41.06
N ASP A 220 -25.17 -3.40 42.32
CA ASP A 220 -26.01 -2.32 42.80
C ASP A 220 -26.11 -1.14 41.83
N LYS A 221 -27.36 -0.73 41.58
CA LYS A 221 -27.77 0.37 40.67
C LYS A 221 -27.18 1.75 41.01
N GLY A 222 -26.24 1.84 41.97
CA GLY A 222 -25.56 3.07 42.39
C GLY A 222 -24.15 3.28 41.83
N SER A 223 -23.48 2.25 41.30
CA SER A 223 -22.11 2.39 40.75
C SER A 223 -22.16 2.60 39.24
N LYS A 224 -21.80 3.81 38.78
CA LYS A 224 -21.64 4.14 37.35
C LYS A 224 -20.45 3.41 36.67
N PHE A 225 -19.71 2.54 37.37
CA PHE A 225 -18.39 2.05 36.95
C PHE A 225 -18.29 0.54 36.68
N ASN A 226 -19.40 -0.18 36.55
CA ASN A 226 -19.36 -1.65 36.45
C ASN A 226 -19.27 -2.20 35.02
N LEU A 227 -18.72 -1.44 34.07
CA LEU A 227 -18.55 -1.91 32.69
C LEU A 227 -17.41 -2.93 32.64
N LYS A 228 -17.71 -4.17 32.25
CA LYS A 228 -16.69 -5.21 32.03
C LYS A 228 -16.23 -5.23 30.59
N TYR A 229 -14.96 -5.59 30.42
CA TYR A 229 -14.29 -5.71 29.12
C TYR A 229 -13.69 -7.10 29.03
N GLU A 230 -14.00 -7.78 27.94
CA GLU A 230 -13.57 -9.15 27.67
C GLU A 230 -13.18 -9.25 26.20
N GLN A 231 -12.60 -10.38 25.83
CA GLN A 231 -12.11 -10.61 24.48
C GLN A 231 -12.62 -11.94 23.94
N MET A 232 -12.95 -11.95 22.65
CA MET A 232 -13.24 -13.17 21.93
C MET A 232 -12.32 -13.28 20.72
N THR A 233 -11.70 -14.44 20.54
CA THR A 233 -11.01 -14.80 19.31
C THR A 233 -11.83 -15.86 18.60
N ILE A 234 -12.20 -15.57 17.36
CA ILE A 234 -13.05 -16.40 16.54
C ILE A 234 -12.25 -16.86 15.33
N THR A 235 -12.16 -18.16 15.15
CA THR A 235 -11.47 -18.80 14.03
C THR A 235 -12.51 -19.12 12.96
N LEU A 236 -12.28 -18.63 11.75
CA LEU A 236 -13.18 -18.82 10.62
C LEU A 236 -12.53 -19.68 9.54
N ASP A 237 -13.24 -20.70 9.10
CA ASP A 237 -12.89 -21.49 7.92
C ASP A 237 -14.12 -21.66 7.03
N ASN A 238 -13.97 -21.47 5.71
CA ASN A 238 -15.04 -21.60 4.73
C ASN A 238 -16.38 -20.94 5.14
N ASN A 239 -16.31 -19.72 5.70
CA ASN A 239 -17.45 -18.95 6.20
C ASN A 239 -18.21 -19.56 7.38
N LYS A 240 -17.61 -20.54 8.06
CA LYS A 240 -18.07 -21.12 9.31
C LYS A 240 -17.11 -20.77 10.45
N ILE A 241 -17.65 -20.72 11.65
CA ILE A 241 -16.88 -20.59 12.89
C ILE A 241 -16.46 -22.00 13.30
N VAL A 242 -15.14 -22.25 13.29
CA VAL A 242 -14.54 -23.54 13.69
C VAL A 242 -13.94 -23.49 15.09
N GLY A 243 -13.68 -22.29 15.61
CA GLY A 243 -13.11 -22.12 16.94
C GLY A 243 -13.57 -20.82 17.59
N ILE A 244 -13.86 -20.87 18.88
CA ILE A 244 -14.17 -19.69 19.70
C ILE A 244 -13.37 -19.79 20.98
N ILE A 245 -12.53 -18.78 21.24
CA ILE A 245 -11.84 -18.59 22.51
C ILE A 245 -12.44 -17.36 23.17
N TYR A 246 -13.02 -17.54 24.34
CA TYR A 246 -13.61 -16.49 25.14
C TYR A 246 -12.74 -16.24 26.39
N GLU A 247 -12.08 -15.08 26.43
CA GLU A 247 -11.19 -14.66 27.52
C GLU A 247 -11.93 -13.70 28.47
N ILE A 248 -12.00 -14.10 29.74
CA ILE A 248 -12.66 -13.38 30.84
C ILE A 248 -11.72 -12.80 31.88
#